data_AF-A0A388RXP3-F1
#
_entry.id   AF-A0A388RXP3-F1
#
_cell.length_a   1.000
_cell.length_b   1.000
_cell.length_c   1.000
_cell.angle_alpha   90.00
_cell.angle_beta   90.00
_cell.angle_gamma   90.00
#
_symmetry.space_group_name_H-M   'P 1'
#
loop_
_entity.id
_entity.type
_entity.pdbx_description
1 polymer ?
#
loop_
_entity_poly.entity_id
_entity_poly.type
_entity_poly.pdbx_seq_one_letter_code
_entity_poly.pdbx_strand_id
1 'polypeptide(L)' 'MIKNLGSAEQIRNEILRRLQENTDLGDACRNCDIPLPQRIDAAANGGCNWAIEAFPAVPPACLATVKAVTTEMMREYDLR' A
#
# COMPACT_ATOMS: atom_id res chain seq x y z
N MET A 1 3.48 11.06 -16.07
CA MET A 1 4.28 10.68 -14.88
C MET A 1 4.78 9.28 -15.15
N ILE A 2 6.09 9.03 -15.14
CA ILE A 2 6.64 7.68 -15.27
C ILE A 2 6.54 7.04 -13.89
N LYS A 3 5.87 5.89 -13.77
CA LYS A 3 5.78 5.15 -12.51
C LYS A 3 7.12 4.47 -12.18
N ASN A 4 7.43 4.38 -10.90
CA ASN A 4 8.56 3.59 -10.42
C ASN A 4 8.25 2.10 -10.59
N LEU A 5 9.28 1.28 -10.82
CA LEU A 5 9.15 -0.18 -10.81
C LEU A 5 9.68 -0.73 -9.48
N GLY A 6 8.89 -1.53 -8.78
CA GLY A 6 9.28 -2.16 -7.52
C GLY A 6 8.87 -3.62 -7.44
N SER A 7 9.59 -4.43 -6.66
CA SER A 7 9.10 -5.74 -6.23
C SER A 7 7.97 -5.60 -5.21
N ALA A 8 7.22 -6.68 -4.95
CA ALA A 8 6.15 -6.67 -3.96
C ALA A 8 6.68 -6.29 -2.57
N GLU A 9 7.87 -6.76 -2.20
CA GLU A 9 8.48 -6.43 -0.91
C GLU A 9 8.92 -4.97 -0.84
N GLN A 10 9.49 -4.43 -1.93
CA GLN A 10 9.89 -3.03 -1.99
C GLN A 10 8.69 -2.10 -1.84
N ILE A 11 7.61 -2.38 -2.58
CA ILE A 11 6.36 -1.60 -2.50
C ILE A 11 5.75 -1.70 -1.10
N ARG A 12 5.67 -2.91 -0.52
CA ARG A 12 5.18 -3.10 0.85
C ARG A 12 6.02 -2.34 1.88
N ASN A 13 7.34 -2.43 1.79
CA ASN A 13 8.24 -1.77 2.73
C ASN A 13 8.12 -0.24 2.65
N GLU A 14 7.90 0.30 1.44
CA GLU A 14 7.65 1.74 1.26
C GLU A 14 6.29 2.16 1.83
N ILE A 15 5.24 1.36 1.65
CA ILE A 15 3.95 1.57 2.33
C ILE A 15 4.16 1.63 3.85
N LEU A 16 4.85 0.63 4.43
CA LEU A 16 5.15 0.57 5.86
C LEU A 16 5.92 1.80 6.33
N ARG A 17 6.95 2.22 5.59
CA ARG A 17 7.74 3.42 5.89
C ARG A 17 6.85 4.67 5.97
N ARG A 18 5.99 4.89 4.97
CA ARG A 18 5.06 6.03 4.96
C ARG A 18 4.04 5.99 6.08
N LEU A 19 3.54 4.81 6.44
CA LEU A 19 2.63 4.65 7.57
C LEU A 19 3.31 4.96 8.91
N GLN A 20 4.58 4.57 9.07
CA GLN A 20 5.35 4.86 10.29
C GLN A 20 5.73 6.34 10.43
N GLU A 21 5.93 7.04 9.31
CA GLU A 21 6.22 8.48 9.27
C GLU A 21 4.97 9.37 9.37
N ASN A 22 3.78 8.80 9.21
CA ASN A 22 2.53 9.54 9.26
C ASN A 22 2.17 9.89 10.71
N THR A 23 2.18 11.19 11.03
CA THR A 23 1.91 11.71 12.38
C THR A 23 0.46 11.57 12.81
N ASP A 24 -0.46 11.38 11.87
CA ASP A 24 -1.89 11.21 12.15
C ASP A 24 -2.21 9.76 12.56
N LEU A 25 -1.27 8.83 12.35
CA LEU A 25 -1.38 7.45 12.81
C LEU A 25 -0.92 7.37 14.27
N GLY A 26 -1.88 7.12 15.18
CA GLY A 26 -1.57 6.82 16.57
C GLY A 26 -0.74 5.54 16.74
N ASP A 27 -0.14 5.36 17.93
CA ASP A 27 0.78 4.24 18.21
C ASP A 27 0.21 2.84 17.91
N ALA A 28 -1.12 2.69 17.97
CA ALA A 28 -1.83 1.47 17.61
C ALA A 28 -1.58 1.01 16.15
N CYS A 29 -1.18 1.91 15.26
CA CYS A 29 -0.98 1.63 13.84
C CYS A 29 0.49 1.44 13.46
N ARG A 30 1.42 1.65 14.40
CA ARG A 30 2.86 1.64 14.16
C ARG A 30 3.39 0.24 13.76
N ASN A 31 2.67 -0.80 14.18
CA ASN A 31 2.99 -2.22 13.94
C ASN A 31 1.97 -2.90 12.99
N CYS A 32 1.33 -2.15 12.09
CA CYS A 32 0.44 -2.76 11.10
C CYS A 32 1.19 -3.75 10.22
N ASP A 33 0.65 -4.97 10.08
CA ASP A 33 1.12 -5.91 9.09
C ASP A 33 0.37 -5.68 7.77
N ILE A 34 1.14 -5.41 6.72
CA ILE A 34 0.64 -5.08 5.39
C ILE A 34 0.93 -6.25 4.45
N PRO A 35 -0.09 -6.85 3.81
CA PRO A 35 0.12 -7.93 2.85
C PRO A 35 0.97 -7.49 1.65
N LEU A 36 1.58 -8.46 0.99
CA LEU A 36 2.30 -8.21 -0.25
C LEU A 36 1.32 -7.82 -1.37
N PRO A 37 1.64 -6.78 -2.16
CA PRO A 37 0.98 -6.50 -3.42
C PRO A 37 0.88 -7.72 -4.33
N GLN A 38 -0.28 -7.91 -4.95
CA GLN A 38 -0.49 -8.92 -5.97
C GLN A 38 -0.67 -8.27 -7.33
N ARG A 39 -0.08 -8.90 -8.35
CA ARG A 39 -0.23 -8.47 -9.74
C ARG A 39 -1.65 -8.71 -10.21
N ILE A 40 -2.26 -7.70 -10.80
CA ILE A 40 -3.61 -7.78 -11.37
C ILE A 40 -3.66 -7.07 -12.73
N ASP A 41 -4.74 -7.27 -13.46
CA ASP A 41 -4.96 -6.59 -14.74
C ASP A 41 -5.15 -5.09 -14.52
N ALA A 42 -4.23 -4.30 -15.09
CA ALA A 42 -4.25 -2.85 -15.00
C ALA A 42 -5.49 -2.24 -15.68
N ALA A 43 -6.03 -2.88 -16.73
CA ALA A 43 -7.23 -2.40 -17.41
C ALA A 43 -8.46 -2.48 -16.50
N ALA A 44 -8.51 -3.50 -15.63
CA ALA A 44 -9.56 -3.69 -14.65
C ALA A 44 -9.38 -2.87 -13.35
N ASN A 45 -8.19 -2.29 -13.15
CA ASN A 45 -7.80 -1.60 -11.91
C ASN A 45 -7.33 -0.15 -12.14
N GLY A 46 -8.03 0.57 -13.02
CA GLY A 46 -7.81 2.00 -13.23
C GLY A 46 -6.37 2.37 -13.65
N GLY A 47 -5.68 1.47 -14.36
CA GLY A 47 -4.31 1.67 -14.81
C GLY A 47 -3.21 1.30 -13.80
N CYS A 48 -3.56 0.69 -12.66
CA CYS A 48 -2.58 0.19 -11.68
C CYS A 48 -2.43 -1.33 -11.82
N ASN A 49 -1.21 -1.84 -12.05
CA ASN A 49 -0.99 -3.26 -12.35
C ASN A 49 -0.89 -4.18 -11.11
N TRP A 50 -1.23 -3.66 -9.94
CA TRP A 50 -1.25 -4.40 -8.69
C TRP A 50 -2.29 -3.86 -7.72
N ALA A 51 -2.68 -4.68 -6.75
CA ALA A 51 -3.51 -4.27 -5.61
C ALA A 51 -3.17 -5.07 -4.35
N ILE A 52 -3.68 -4.60 -3.21
CA ILE A 52 -3.83 -5.38 -1.98
C ILE A 52 -5.34 -5.48 -1.73
N GLU A 53 -5.90 -6.68 -1.85
CA GLU A 53 -7.36 -6.89 -1.80
C GLU A 53 -7.94 -6.64 -0.40
N ALA A 54 -7.20 -7.02 0.64
CA ALA A 54 -7.66 -6.93 2.02
C ALA A 54 -6.49 -6.68 2.97
N PHE A 55 -6.80 -6.10 4.14
CA PHE A 55 -5.85 -5.83 5.22
C PHE A 55 -6.34 -6.48 6.52
N PRO A 56 -6.36 -7.82 6.60
CA PRO A 56 -6.99 -8.52 7.73
C PRO A 56 -6.30 -8.30 9.07
N ALA A 57 -4.99 -8.00 9.07
CA ALA A 57 -4.19 -7.76 10.26
C ALA A 57 -4.11 -6.27 10.66
N VAL A 58 -4.77 -5.37 9.91
CA VAL A 58 -4.75 -3.93 10.19
C VAL A 58 -5.91 -3.59 11.13
N PRO A 59 -5.66 -2.93 12.28
CA PRO A 59 -6.73 -2.50 13.18
C PRO A 59 -7.73 -1.58 12.47
N PRO A 60 -9.04 -1.66 12.77
CA PRO A 60 -10.06 -0.85 12.10
C PRO A 60 -9.78 0.66 12.13
N ALA A 61 -9.21 1.16 13.23
CA ALA A 61 -8.82 2.57 13.38
C ALA A 61 -7.75 3.03 12.38
N CYS A 62 -6.90 2.10 11.90
CA CYS A 62 -5.80 2.38 10.98
C CYS A 62 -6.18 2.16 9.51
N LEU A 63 -7.27 1.42 9.26
CA LEU A 63 -7.63 0.90 7.94
C LEU A 63 -7.83 1.99 6.90
N ALA A 64 -8.45 3.11 7.28
CA ALA A 64 -8.69 4.24 6.38
C ALA A 64 -7.36 4.82 5.85
N THR A 65 -6.41 5.09 6.75
CA THR A 65 -5.10 5.63 6.38
C THR A 65 -4.27 4.62 5.59
N VAL A 66 -4.27 3.34 5.98
CA VAL A 66 -3.58 2.28 5.23
C VAL A 66 -4.08 2.20 3.79
N LYS A 67 -5.41 2.26 3.58
CA LYS A 67 -5.99 2.27 2.25
C LYS A 67 -5.61 3.52 1.46
N ALA A 68 -5.58 4.69 2.11
CA ALA A 68 -5.18 5.94 1.46
C ALA A 68 -3.72 5.88 0.97
N VAL A 69 -2.78 5.52 1.84
CA VAL A 69 -1.35 5.36 1.49
C VAL A 69 -1.17 4.30 0.40
N THR A 70 -1.87 3.16 0.50
CA THR A 70 -1.77 2.12 -0.54
C THR A 70 -2.27 2.63 -1.89
N THR A 71 -3.35 3.42 -1.92
CA THR A 71 -3.89 4.00 -3.16
C THR A 71 -2.93 5.00 -3.80
N GLU A 72 -2.23 5.80 -3.01
CA GLU A 72 -1.16 6.68 -3.51
C GLU A 72 -0.03 5.86 -4.10
N MET A 73 0.40 4.81 -3.39
CA MET A 73 1.46 3.92 -3.84
C MET A 73 1.13 3.21 -5.16
N MET A 74 -0.12 2.82 -5.38
CA MET A 74 -0.57 2.24 -6.66
C MET A 74 -0.43 3.20 -7.85
N ARG A 75 -0.51 4.51 -7.60
CA ARG A 75 -0.33 5.54 -8.64
C ARG A 75 1.14 5.83 -8.91
N GLU A 76 1.99 5.66 -7.90
CA GLU A 76 3.43 5.95 -7.98
C GLU A 76 4.28 4.77 -8.46
N TYR A 77 3.85 3.54 -8.18
CA TYR A 77 4.59 2.31 -8.49
C TYR A 77 3.77 1.37 -9.37
N ASP A 78 4.46 0.73 -10.32
CA ASP A 78 4.03 -0.52 -10.91
C ASP A 78 4.84 -1.67 -10.30
N LEU A 79 4.16 -2.79 -10.06
CA LEU A 79 4.78 -4.03 -9.62
C LEU A 79 5.57 -4.62 -10.79
N ARG A 80 6.83 -5.04 -10.56
CA ARG A 80 7.72 -5.67 -11.54
C ARG A 80 7.46 -7.17 -11.68
#